data_AF-A0A7S3W856-F1
#
_entry.id   AF-A0A7S3W856-F1
#
_cell.length_a   1.000
_cell.length_b   1.000
_cell.length_c   1.000
_cell.angle_alpha   90.00
_cell.angle_beta   90.00
_cell.angle_gamma   90.00
#
_symmetry.space_group_name_H-M   'P 1'
#
loop_
_entity.id
_entity.type
_entity.pdbx_description
1 polymer ?
#
loop_
_entity_poly.entity_id
_entity_poly.type
_entity_poly.pdbx_seq_one_letter_code
_entity_poly.pdbx_strand_id
1 'polypeptide(L)'
;MLSDPNPMVVANAVAGLAEISETCNKDLIDLENKATIPKLLAALNECNEWGQVFILDALSTYVPSSSGDAESITERVTARLSHANPAVVLAAIKVILKSMEYVDNTEVLRMLAKKLNPPLVTLLSSEPEVQYVSLRNIRLIVQKRPGILAADVKMFFCKYNDPVYVKLEKVDIMVMLVTEKNYEQVLLELKEYATGVDVDFVRKSVRSIGRVAVKLER
;
A
#
# COMPACT_ATOMS: atom_id res chain seq x y z
N MET A 1 19.75 23.76 -3.23
CA MET A 1 18.42 23.54 -3.83
C MET A 1 17.44 22.86 -2.87
N LEU A 2 17.87 21.94 -1.99
CA LEU A 2 16.98 21.33 -0.98
C LEU A 2 16.47 22.28 0.13
N SER A 3 17.04 23.49 0.25
CA SER A 3 16.57 24.54 1.17
C SER A 3 16.02 25.76 0.40
N ASP A 4 15.60 25.55 -0.84
CA ASP A 4 14.96 26.58 -1.64
C ASP A 4 13.56 26.89 -1.08
N PRO A 5 13.11 28.16 -1.06
CA PRO A 5 11.75 28.50 -0.65
C PRO A 5 10.67 27.94 -1.58
N ASN A 6 11.00 27.60 -2.82
CA ASN A 6 10.03 27.06 -3.77
C ASN A 6 9.88 25.52 -3.64
N PRO A 7 8.71 25.01 -3.24
CA PRO A 7 8.45 23.58 -3.08
C PRO A 7 8.67 22.76 -4.35
N MET A 8 8.45 23.34 -5.53
CA MET A 8 8.68 22.66 -6.81
C MET A 8 10.16 22.46 -7.10
N VAL A 9 11.00 23.44 -6.76
CA VAL A 9 12.45 23.35 -6.90
C VAL A 9 12.99 22.28 -5.95
N VAL A 10 12.47 22.25 -4.71
CA VAL A 10 12.81 21.21 -3.73
C VAL A 10 12.39 19.84 -4.25
N ALA A 11 11.16 19.65 -4.72
CA ALA A 11 10.68 18.36 -5.22
C ALA A 11 11.51 17.84 -6.41
N ASN A 12 11.82 18.69 -7.38
CA ASN A 12 12.64 18.31 -8.53
C ASN A 12 14.09 18.02 -8.13
N ALA A 13 14.65 18.78 -7.19
CA ALA A 13 15.98 18.50 -6.65
C ALA A 13 16.01 17.17 -5.89
N VAL A 14 14.96 16.84 -5.14
CA VAL A 14 14.80 15.53 -4.48
C VAL A 14 14.74 14.41 -5.52
N ALA A 15 13.94 14.56 -6.57
CA ALA A 15 13.83 13.57 -7.63
C ALA A 15 15.18 13.32 -8.32
N GLY A 16 15.89 14.38 -8.71
CA GLY A 16 17.21 14.25 -9.32
C GLY A 16 18.25 13.64 -8.38
N LEU A 17 18.23 14.00 -7.09
CA LEU A 17 19.15 13.40 -6.12
C LEU A 17 18.83 11.93 -5.86
N ALA A 18 17.55 11.53 -5.83
CA ALA A 18 17.16 10.13 -5.67
C ALA A 18 17.67 9.27 -6.84
N GLU A 19 17.51 9.75 -8.08
CA GLU A 19 17.98 9.05 -9.28
C GLU A 19 19.52 8.91 -9.33
N ILE A 20 20.24 9.98 -8.95
CA ILE A 20 21.71 9.93 -8.85
C ILE A 20 22.12 8.98 -7.72
N SER A 21 21.40 8.98 -6.59
CA SER A 21 21.65 8.09 -5.44
C SER A 21 21.57 6.62 -5.84
N GLU A 22 20.54 6.25 -6.62
CA GLU A 22 20.37 4.90 -7.16
C GLU A 22 21.50 4.53 -8.14
N THR A 23 21.88 5.46 -9.02
CA THR A 23 22.94 5.24 -10.00
C THR A 23 24.32 5.09 -9.35
N CYS A 24 24.60 5.89 -8.31
CA CYS A 24 25.88 5.89 -7.60
C CYS A 24 25.93 4.85 -6.47
N ASN A 25 24.81 4.17 -6.18
CA ASN A 25 24.66 3.20 -5.08
C ASN A 25 25.16 3.73 -3.74
N LYS A 26 24.97 5.03 -3.51
CA LYS A 26 25.40 5.78 -2.33
C LYS A 26 24.28 6.71 -1.95
N ASP A 27 23.88 6.71 -0.67
CA ASP A 27 22.87 7.63 -0.17
C ASP A 27 23.40 9.06 -0.22
N LEU A 28 23.02 9.78 -1.27
CA LEU A 28 23.39 11.18 -1.50
C LEU A 28 22.37 12.15 -0.91
N ILE A 29 21.18 11.67 -0.60
CA ILE A 29 20.22 12.42 0.18
C ILE A 29 20.67 12.28 1.63
N ASP A 30 21.31 13.31 2.16
CA ASP A 30 21.71 13.40 3.56
C ASP A 30 20.46 13.54 4.45
N LEU A 31 19.69 12.45 4.52
CA LEU A 31 18.49 12.29 5.32
C LEU A 31 18.83 12.07 6.80
N GLU A 32 20.10 11.83 7.14
CA GLU A 32 20.59 11.81 8.51
C GLU A 32 20.50 13.20 9.17
N ASN A 33 20.47 14.26 8.36
CA ASN A 33 20.22 15.59 8.87
C ASN A 33 18.74 15.79 9.23
N LYS A 34 18.44 15.73 10.53
CA LYS A 34 17.11 15.96 11.13
C LYS A 34 16.45 17.28 10.70
N ALA A 35 17.19 18.24 10.16
CA ALA A 35 16.62 19.50 9.65
C ALA A 35 15.99 19.38 8.24
N THR A 36 16.32 18.34 7.47
CA THR A 36 15.83 18.16 6.09
C THR A 36 14.42 17.58 6.08
N ILE A 37 14.10 16.64 6.98
CA ILE A 37 12.79 15.98 7.07
C ILE A 37 11.63 16.98 7.31
N PRO A 38 11.71 17.90 8.29
CA PRO A 38 10.64 18.89 8.49
C PRO A 38 10.43 19.81 7.28
N LYS A 39 11.50 20.15 6.55
CA LYS A 39 11.43 20.97 5.33
C LYS A 39 10.73 20.22 4.19
N LEU A 40 11.08 18.95 3.98
CA LEU A 40 10.41 18.10 3.00
C LEU A 40 8.93 17.92 3.35
N LEU A 41 8.60 17.73 4.63
CA LEU A 41 7.21 17.63 5.10
C LEU A 41 6.44 18.95 4.97
N ALA A 42 7.11 20.10 5.07
CA ALA A 42 6.50 21.40 4.77
C ALA A 42 6.25 21.55 3.27
N ALA A 43 7.25 21.24 2.44
CA ALA A 43 7.14 21.26 0.98
C ALA A 43 6.07 20.29 0.47
N LEU A 44 5.85 19.17 1.16
CA LEU A 44 4.79 18.20 0.85
C LEU A 44 3.38 18.82 0.84
N ASN A 45 3.14 19.87 1.62
CA ASN A 45 1.83 20.53 1.67
C ASN A 45 1.59 21.48 0.49
N GLU A 46 2.65 21.98 -0.13
CA GLU A 46 2.59 23.04 -1.14
C GLU A 46 3.00 22.57 -2.55
N CYS A 47 3.53 21.36 -2.67
CA CYS A 47 3.91 20.79 -3.96
C CYS A 47 2.72 20.13 -4.70
N ASN A 48 2.84 20.07 -6.02
CA ASN A 48 1.91 19.35 -6.88
C ASN A 48 1.97 17.83 -6.63
N GLU A 49 1.04 17.08 -7.22
CA GLU A 49 0.90 15.64 -6.98
C GLU A 49 2.18 14.85 -7.28
N TRP A 50 2.88 15.19 -8.37
CA TRP A 50 4.15 14.55 -8.75
C TRP A 50 5.27 14.85 -7.76
N GLY A 51 5.36 16.10 -7.30
CA GLY A 51 6.31 16.49 -6.27
C GLY A 51 6.03 15.80 -4.93
N GLN A 52 4.75 15.59 -4.58
CA GLN A 52 4.38 14.82 -3.40
C GLN A 52 4.86 13.37 -3.51
N VAL A 53 4.72 12.73 -4.68
CA VAL A 53 5.24 11.37 -4.91
C VAL A 53 6.76 11.33 -4.72
N PHE A 54 7.52 12.23 -5.36
CA PHE A 54 8.99 12.24 -5.23
C PHE A 54 9.46 12.45 -3.79
N ILE A 55 8.81 13.36 -3.06
CA ILE A 55 9.12 13.60 -1.66
C ILE A 55 8.77 12.36 -0.81
N LEU A 56 7.61 11.73 -1.03
CA LEU A 56 7.22 10.53 -0.31
C LEU A 56 8.15 9.35 -0.61
N ASP A 57 8.60 9.18 -1.85
CA ASP A 57 9.57 8.14 -2.19
C ASP A 57 10.94 8.38 -1.54
N ALA A 58 11.40 9.63 -1.48
CA ALA A 58 12.61 9.96 -0.72
C ALA A 58 12.41 9.76 0.80
N LEU A 59 11.24 10.08 1.36
CA LEU A 59 10.92 9.78 2.75
C LEU A 59 10.86 8.26 3.01
N SER A 60 10.58 7.45 1.99
CA SER A 60 10.57 5.99 2.11
C SER A 60 11.96 5.38 2.22
N THR A 61 13.05 6.09 1.89
CA THR A 61 14.43 5.61 2.11
C THR A 61 14.93 5.96 3.50
N TYR A 62 14.42 7.03 4.12
CA TYR A 62 14.74 7.42 5.49
C TYR A 62 14.49 6.30 6.51
N VAL A 63 15.36 6.24 7.53
CA VAL A 63 15.24 5.36 8.69
C VAL A 63 15.05 6.23 9.93
N PRO A 64 13.85 6.22 10.56
CA PRO A 64 13.60 7.03 11.74
C PRO A 64 14.55 6.69 12.88
N SER A 65 15.12 7.71 13.53
CA SER A 65 16.05 7.49 14.65
C SER A 65 15.34 7.14 15.97
N SER A 66 14.04 7.42 16.10
CA SER A 66 13.26 7.16 17.31
C SER A 66 11.80 6.85 17.00
N SER A 67 11.12 6.12 17.90
CA SER A 67 9.68 5.84 17.77
C SER A 67 8.86 7.13 17.65
N GLY A 68 9.21 8.20 18.39
CA GLY A 68 8.51 9.48 18.30
C GLY A 68 8.68 10.20 16.95
N ASP A 69 9.84 10.04 16.30
CA ASP A 69 10.08 10.59 14.95
C ASP A 69 9.25 9.83 13.90
N ALA A 70 9.24 8.50 13.99
CA ALA A 70 8.40 7.65 13.14
C ALA A 70 6.91 8.00 13.26
N GLU A 71 6.43 8.20 14.50
CA GLU A 71 5.05 8.63 14.78
C GLU A 71 4.74 9.99 14.14
N SER A 72 5.61 11.00 14.35
CA SER A 72 5.41 12.34 13.78
C SER A 72 5.36 12.34 12.24
N ILE A 73 6.23 11.57 11.60
CA ILE A 73 6.23 11.43 10.14
C ILE A 73 4.93 10.75 9.68
N THR A 74 4.52 9.65 10.33
CA THR A 74 3.29 8.93 9.95
C THR A 74 2.05 9.81 10.11
N GLU A 75 1.99 10.65 11.16
CA GLU A 75 0.88 11.56 11.39
C GLU A 75 0.75 12.60 10.26
N ARG A 76 1.88 13.20 9.85
CA ARG A 76 1.89 14.18 8.74
C ARG A 76 1.56 13.55 7.39
N VAL A 77 2.02 12.33 7.15
CA VAL A 77 1.76 11.59 5.90
C VAL A 77 0.31 11.08 5.84
N THR A 78 -0.35 10.86 6.98
CA THR A 78 -1.74 10.37 7.05
C THR A 78 -2.70 11.25 6.24
N ALA A 79 -2.50 12.56 6.19
CA ALA A 79 -3.34 13.48 5.40
C ALA A 79 -3.31 13.19 3.88
N ARG A 80 -2.28 12.50 3.39
CA ARG A 80 -2.12 12.14 1.97
C ARG A 80 -2.89 10.89 1.57
N LEU A 81 -3.40 10.13 2.55
CA LEU A 81 -4.17 8.91 2.30
C LEU A 81 -5.52 9.16 1.62
N SER A 82 -6.06 10.37 1.71
CA SER A 82 -7.33 10.78 1.07
C SER A 82 -7.12 11.54 -0.24
N HIS A 83 -5.92 11.50 -0.82
CA HIS A 83 -5.60 12.21 -2.04
C HIS A 83 -6.29 11.57 -3.26
N ALA A 84 -6.66 12.38 -4.26
CA ALA A 84 -7.35 11.89 -5.46
C ALA A 84 -6.45 11.00 -6.33
N ASN A 85 -5.17 11.37 -6.45
CA ASN A 85 -4.18 10.62 -7.21
C ASN A 85 -3.74 9.32 -6.48
N PRO A 86 -3.98 8.13 -7.08
CA PRO A 86 -3.58 6.84 -6.53
C PRO A 86 -2.08 6.69 -6.25
N ALA A 87 -1.22 7.33 -7.04
CA ALA A 87 0.23 7.27 -6.86
C ALA A 87 0.65 7.94 -5.54
N VAL A 88 0.05 9.09 -5.20
CA VAL A 88 0.29 9.78 -3.92
C VAL A 88 -0.16 8.91 -2.75
N VAL A 89 -1.33 8.26 -2.88
CA VAL A 89 -1.87 7.37 -1.85
C VAL A 89 -0.94 6.16 -1.64
N LEU A 90 -0.51 5.48 -2.71
CA LEU A 90 0.39 4.32 -2.62
C LEU A 90 1.76 4.70 -2.05
N ALA A 91 2.33 5.85 -2.45
CA ALA A 91 3.58 6.34 -1.89
C ALA A 91 3.45 6.65 -0.39
N ALA A 92 2.34 7.27 0.03
CA ALA A 92 2.06 7.51 1.44
C ALA A 92 1.92 6.20 2.24
N ILE A 93 1.23 5.20 1.69
CA ILE A 93 1.10 3.86 2.30
C ILE A 93 2.48 3.21 2.46
N LYS A 94 3.35 3.30 1.44
CA LYS A 94 4.73 2.79 1.50
C LYS A 94 5.52 3.41 2.65
N VAL A 95 5.50 4.73 2.79
CA VAL A 95 6.17 5.45 3.90
C VAL A 95 5.60 5.00 5.26
N ILE A 96 4.27 4.97 5.41
CA ILE A 96 3.63 4.58 6.67
C ILE A 96 4.02 3.14 7.04
N LEU A 97 3.95 2.19 6.11
CA LEU A 97 4.28 0.78 6.38
C LEU A 97 5.74 0.59 6.81
N LYS A 98 6.68 1.34 6.22
CA LYS A 98 8.09 1.30 6.62
C LYS A 98 8.29 1.93 8.00
N SER A 99 7.69 3.09 8.25
CA SER A 99 7.76 3.76 9.56
C SER A 99 7.12 2.93 10.68
N MET A 100 6.08 2.17 10.38
CA MET A 100 5.44 1.25 11.34
C MET A 100 6.36 0.09 11.78
N GLU A 101 7.54 -0.12 11.19
CA GLU A 101 8.53 -1.08 11.72
C GLU A 101 9.34 -0.50 12.89
N TYR A 102 9.33 0.83 13.07
CA TYR A 102 10.09 1.56 14.08
C TYR A 102 9.20 2.15 15.20
N VAL A 103 7.90 1.87 15.17
CA VAL A 103 6.95 2.31 16.21
C VAL A 103 6.80 1.22 17.25
N ASP A 104 7.19 1.51 18.49
CA ASP A 104 7.12 0.55 19.61
C ASP A 104 5.68 0.43 20.16
N ASN A 105 4.87 1.48 20.00
CA ASN A 105 3.53 1.54 20.59
C ASN A 105 2.51 0.72 19.77
N THR A 106 2.08 -0.41 20.35
CA THR A 106 1.08 -1.30 19.74
C THR A 106 -0.29 -0.66 19.51
N GLU A 107 -0.68 0.34 20.30
CA GLU A 107 -1.95 1.06 20.10
C GLU A 107 -1.88 1.95 18.86
N VAL A 108 -0.77 2.66 18.69
CA VAL A 108 -0.50 3.48 17.49
C VAL A 108 -0.47 2.60 16.25
N LEU A 109 0.18 1.43 16.31
CA LEU A 109 0.18 0.46 15.21
C LEU A 109 -1.24 0.00 14.83
N ARG A 110 -2.11 -0.27 15.82
CA ARG A 110 -3.51 -0.63 15.55
C ARG A 110 -4.30 0.54 14.95
N MET A 111 -4.08 1.76 15.44
CA MET A 111 -4.73 2.95 14.89
C MET A 111 -4.31 3.20 13.43
N LEU A 112 -3.02 3.12 13.14
CA LEU A 112 -2.48 3.26 11.78
C LEU A 112 -3.03 2.17 10.84
N ALA A 113 -3.07 0.91 11.29
CA ALA A 113 -3.68 -0.18 10.52
C ALA A 113 -5.15 0.10 10.17
N LYS A 114 -5.95 0.64 11.11
CA LYS A 114 -7.33 1.06 10.85
C LYS A 114 -7.42 2.21 9.85
N LYS A 115 -6.50 3.18 9.91
CA LYS A 115 -6.45 4.33 8.97
C LYS A 115 -6.04 3.93 7.55
N LEU A 116 -5.25 2.86 7.39
CA LEU A 116 -4.81 2.36 6.09
C LEU A 116 -5.91 1.64 5.32
N ASN A 117 -6.94 1.14 6.00
CA ASN A 117 -7.97 0.33 5.36
C ASN A 117 -8.84 1.14 4.36
N PRO A 118 -9.49 2.27 4.72
CA PRO A 118 -10.33 3.01 3.78
C PRO A 118 -9.62 3.44 2.47
N PRO A 119 -8.37 3.94 2.49
CA PRO A 119 -7.61 4.26 1.27
C PRO A 119 -7.42 3.04 0.35
N LEU A 120 -7.11 1.88 0.92
CA LEU A 120 -6.97 0.64 0.14
C LEU A 120 -8.28 0.24 -0.53
N VAL A 121 -9.42 0.46 0.12
CA VAL A 121 -10.75 0.23 -0.47
C VAL A 121 -11.02 1.19 -1.62
N THR A 122 -10.69 2.47 -1.45
CA THR A 122 -10.88 3.49 -2.50
C THR A 122 -10.07 3.15 -3.75
N LEU A 123 -8.83 2.67 -3.59
CA LEU A 123 -7.97 2.23 -4.71
C LEU A 123 -8.57 1.05 -5.49
N LEU A 124 -9.37 0.18 -4.86
CA LEU A 124 -10.05 -0.92 -5.54
C LEU A 124 -11.24 -0.46 -6.40
N SER A 125 -11.67 0.80 -6.26
CA SER A 125 -12.75 1.40 -7.03
C SER A 125 -12.25 2.23 -8.23
N SER A 126 -10.93 2.34 -8.42
CA SER A 126 -10.31 3.02 -9.56
C SER A 126 -10.42 2.21 -10.86
N GLU A 127 -9.89 2.76 -11.96
CA GLU A 127 -9.80 2.08 -13.25
C GLU A 127 -9.07 0.73 -13.15
N PRO A 128 -9.39 -0.26 -14.00
CA PRO A 128 -8.87 -1.63 -13.87
C PRO A 128 -7.34 -1.75 -13.82
N GLU A 129 -6.63 -0.88 -14.53
CA GLU A 129 -5.17 -0.82 -14.58
C GLU A 129 -4.60 -0.36 -13.22
N VAL A 130 -5.18 0.71 -12.65
CA VAL A 130 -4.83 1.22 -11.32
C VAL A 130 -5.20 0.20 -10.25
N GLN A 131 -6.37 -0.43 -10.38
CA GLN A 131 -6.83 -1.48 -9.49
C GLN A 131 -5.87 -2.67 -9.51
N TYR A 132 -5.37 -3.09 -10.67
CA TYR A 132 -4.39 -4.16 -10.78
C TYR A 132 -3.09 -3.83 -10.04
N VAL A 133 -2.51 -2.65 -10.27
CA VAL A 133 -1.32 -2.18 -9.54
C VAL A 133 -1.59 -2.14 -8.03
N SER A 134 -2.76 -1.66 -7.63
CA SER A 134 -3.17 -1.58 -6.24
C SER A 134 -3.32 -2.97 -5.61
N LEU A 135 -3.92 -3.93 -6.31
CA LEU A 135 -4.06 -5.32 -5.86
C LEU A 135 -2.69 -5.99 -5.67
N ARG A 136 -1.74 -5.77 -6.59
CA ARG A 136 -0.36 -6.27 -6.46
C ARG A 136 0.32 -5.72 -5.21
N ASN A 137 0.15 -4.43 -4.93
CA ASN A 137 0.66 -3.82 -3.70
C ASN A 137 -0.05 -4.36 -2.46
N ILE A 138 -1.38 -4.44 -2.46
CA ILE A 138 -2.19 -5.00 -1.36
C ILE A 138 -1.74 -6.43 -1.04
N ARG A 139 -1.48 -7.25 -2.06
CA ARG A 139 -0.98 -8.62 -1.86
C ARG A 139 0.32 -8.64 -1.04
N LEU A 140 1.27 -7.77 -1.35
CA LEU A 140 2.52 -7.64 -0.57
C LEU A 140 2.24 -7.16 0.87
N ILE A 141 1.32 -6.21 1.02
CA ILE A 141 0.91 -5.69 2.33
C ILE A 141 0.29 -6.80 3.19
N VAL A 142 -0.62 -7.60 2.63
CA VAL A 142 -1.27 -8.72 3.31
C VAL A 142 -0.27 -9.80 3.70
N GLN A 143 0.73 -10.08 2.86
CA GLN A 143 1.81 -11.02 3.18
C GLN A 143 2.64 -10.55 4.37
N LYS A 144 2.95 -9.24 4.46
CA LYS A 144 3.75 -8.69 5.56
C LYS A 144 2.93 -8.49 6.84
N ARG A 145 1.68 -8.02 6.72
CA ARG A 145 0.79 -7.65 7.83
C ARG A 145 -0.67 -8.05 7.53
N PRO A 146 -1.04 -9.34 7.71
CA PRO A 146 -2.37 -9.82 7.36
C PRO A 146 -3.50 -9.15 8.18
N GLY A 147 -3.17 -8.63 9.37
CA GLY A 147 -4.14 -7.97 10.26
C GLY A 147 -4.75 -6.65 9.74
N ILE A 148 -4.18 -6.02 8.70
CA ILE A 148 -4.70 -4.74 8.17
C ILE A 148 -6.04 -4.92 7.45
N LEU A 149 -6.23 -6.04 6.74
CA LEU A 149 -7.39 -6.29 5.86
C LEU A 149 -8.18 -7.56 6.23
N ALA A 150 -7.91 -8.17 7.39
CA ALA A 150 -8.50 -9.45 7.78
C ALA A 150 -10.04 -9.43 7.91
N ALA A 151 -10.63 -8.27 8.23
CA ALA A 151 -12.08 -8.13 8.42
C ALA A 151 -12.87 -7.98 7.12
N ASP A 152 -12.18 -7.84 6.00
CA ASP A 152 -12.69 -7.09 4.85
C ASP A 152 -12.69 -7.87 3.54
N VAL A 153 -12.61 -9.20 3.64
CA VAL A 153 -12.48 -10.13 2.49
C VAL A 153 -13.50 -9.90 1.38
N LYS A 154 -14.71 -9.44 1.72
CA LYS A 154 -15.79 -9.17 0.75
C LYS A 154 -15.41 -8.14 -0.31
N MET A 155 -14.50 -7.20 -0.01
CA MET A 155 -14.08 -6.19 -0.99
C MET A 155 -13.28 -6.77 -2.15
N PHE A 156 -12.72 -7.97 -1.97
CA PHE A 156 -11.97 -8.68 -3.00
C PHE A 156 -12.85 -9.60 -3.85
N PHE A 157 -14.17 -9.59 -3.67
CA PHE A 157 -15.05 -10.35 -4.56
C PHE A 157 -15.01 -9.78 -5.98
N CYS A 158 -14.98 -10.69 -6.94
CA CYS A 158 -14.89 -10.39 -8.36
C CYS A 158 -16.25 -9.89 -8.85
N LYS A 159 -16.25 -8.75 -9.54
CA LYS A 159 -17.43 -8.28 -10.27
C LYS A 159 -17.48 -8.97 -11.63
N TYR A 160 -18.67 -9.07 -12.21
CA TYR A 160 -18.84 -9.67 -13.54
C TYR A 160 -17.98 -8.99 -14.61
N ASN A 161 -17.91 -7.65 -14.58
CA ASN A 161 -17.19 -6.79 -15.51
C ASN A 161 -15.68 -6.63 -15.20
N ASP A 162 -15.17 -7.23 -14.12
CA ASP A 162 -13.74 -7.14 -13.82
C ASP A 162 -12.93 -7.88 -14.91
N PRO A 163 -11.84 -7.29 -15.42
CA PRO A 163 -10.93 -7.99 -16.33
C PRO A 163 -10.30 -9.22 -15.68
N VAL A 164 -9.92 -10.21 -16.49
CA VAL A 164 -9.40 -11.50 -16.01
C VAL A 164 -8.19 -11.32 -15.09
N TYR A 165 -7.26 -10.40 -15.42
CA TYR A 165 -6.08 -10.12 -14.60
C TYR A 165 -6.43 -9.56 -13.19
N VAL A 166 -7.49 -8.77 -13.07
CA VAL A 166 -8.00 -8.28 -11.78
C VAL A 166 -8.61 -9.43 -10.99
N LYS A 167 -9.45 -10.24 -11.66
CA LYS A 167 -10.11 -11.41 -11.03
C LYS A 167 -9.11 -12.40 -10.46
N LEU A 168 -8.03 -12.69 -11.20
CA LEU A 168 -6.98 -13.61 -10.77
C LEU A 168 -6.26 -13.12 -9.50
N GLU A 169 -5.91 -11.83 -9.42
CA GLU A 169 -5.27 -11.26 -8.23
C GLU A 169 -6.22 -11.18 -7.03
N LYS A 170 -7.50 -10.81 -7.27
CA LYS A 170 -8.54 -10.82 -6.24
C LYS A 170 -8.68 -12.19 -5.59
N VAL A 171 -8.78 -13.25 -6.38
CA VAL A 171 -8.85 -14.63 -5.87
C VAL A 171 -7.61 -14.99 -5.05
N ASP A 172 -6.41 -14.61 -5.50
CA ASP A 172 -5.18 -14.88 -4.73
C ASP A 172 -5.18 -14.18 -3.36
N ILE A 173 -5.63 -12.92 -3.30
CA ILE A 173 -5.73 -12.17 -2.04
C ILE A 173 -6.82 -12.75 -1.13
N MET A 174 -7.98 -13.14 -1.68
CA MET A 174 -9.06 -13.79 -0.93
C MET A 174 -8.53 -15.02 -0.19
N VAL A 175 -7.79 -15.90 -0.86
CA VAL A 175 -7.19 -17.10 -0.24
C VAL A 175 -6.22 -16.72 0.89
N MET A 176 -5.43 -15.65 0.73
CA MET A 176 -4.52 -15.17 1.77
C MET A 176 -5.25 -14.63 3.00
N LEU A 177 -6.45 -14.06 2.84
CA LEU A 177 -7.25 -13.49 3.93
C LEU A 177 -8.28 -14.46 4.54
N VAL A 178 -8.38 -15.70 4.04
CA VAL A 178 -9.28 -16.70 4.65
C VAL A 178 -8.91 -16.97 6.10
N THR A 179 -9.92 -16.99 6.96
CA THR A 179 -9.89 -17.36 8.38
C THR A 179 -11.08 -18.28 8.69
N GLU A 180 -11.05 -18.95 9.85
CA GLU A 180 -12.17 -19.77 10.35
C GLU A 180 -13.51 -19.02 10.45
N LYS A 181 -13.49 -17.68 10.46
CA LYS A 181 -14.71 -16.87 10.56
C LYS A 181 -15.34 -16.54 9.20
N ASN A 182 -14.57 -16.58 8.12
CA ASN A 182 -15.00 -16.10 6.81
C ASN A 182 -14.94 -17.17 5.69
N TYR A 183 -14.42 -18.36 5.99
CA TYR A 183 -14.20 -19.40 4.99
C TYR A 183 -15.46 -19.83 4.25
N GLU A 184 -16.61 -19.95 4.92
CA GLU A 184 -17.87 -20.38 4.29
C GLU A 184 -18.27 -19.44 3.16
N GLN A 185 -18.16 -18.13 3.41
CA GLN A 185 -18.50 -17.12 2.43
C GLN A 185 -17.53 -17.15 1.25
N VAL A 186 -16.23 -17.32 1.50
CA VAL A 186 -15.22 -17.41 0.44
C VAL A 186 -15.39 -18.67 -0.39
N LEU A 187 -15.74 -19.80 0.23
CA LEU A 187 -16.01 -21.06 -0.48
C LEU A 187 -17.26 -20.98 -1.35
N LEU A 188 -18.32 -20.34 -0.86
CA LEU A 188 -19.53 -20.08 -1.64
C LEU A 188 -19.21 -19.28 -2.90
N GLU A 189 -18.45 -18.19 -2.73
CA GLU A 189 -18.04 -17.31 -3.82
C GLU A 189 -17.15 -18.04 -4.85
N LEU A 190 -16.14 -18.80 -4.38
CA LEU A 190 -15.28 -19.60 -5.26
C LEU A 190 -16.04 -20.70 -6.03
N LYS A 191 -17.11 -21.24 -5.43
CA LYS A 191 -17.99 -22.21 -6.10
C LYS A 191 -18.76 -21.53 -7.23
N GLU A 192 -19.26 -20.31 -7.04
CA GLU A 192 -19.89 -19.55 -8.12
C GLU A 192 -18.88 -19.30 -9.25
N TYR A 193 -17.64 -18.92 -8.93
CA TYR A 193 -16.59 -18.71 -9.93
C TYR A 193 -16.24 -19.98 -10.73
N ALA A 194 -16.36 -21.15 -10.11
CA ALA A 194 -16.15 -22.44 -10.78
C ALA A 194 -17.26 -22.82 -11.79
N THR A 195 -18.40 -22.13 -11.75
CA THR A 195 -19.50 -22.29 -12.74
C THR A 195 -19.42 -21.32 -13.91
N GLY A 196 -18.38 -20.48 -13.96
CA GLY A 196 -18.17 -19.50 -15.03
C GLY A 196 -17.79 -20.12 -16.38
N VAL A 197 -17.77 -19.28 -17.42
CA VAL A 197 -17.40 -19.68 -18.79
C VAL A 197 -15.89 -19.62 -19.07
N ASP A 198 -15.14 -18.82 -18.30
CA ASP A 198 -13.70 -18.65 -18.46
C ASP A 198 -12.98 -19.84 -17.82
N VAL A 199 -12.43 -20.72 -18.67
CA VAL A 199 -11.80 -21.98 -18.25
C VAL A 199 -10.60 -21.74 -17.32
N ASP A 200 -9.81 -20.70 -17.55
CA ASP A 200 -8.61 -20.45 -16.75
C ASP A 200 -8.96 -19.86 -15.38
N PHE A 201 -9.98 -18.99 -15.33
CA PHE A 201 -10.53 -18.50 -14.07
C PHE A 201 -11.20 -19.62 -13.27
N VAL A 202 -11.95 -20.51 -13.93
CA VAL A 202 -12.57 -21.70 -13.28
C VAL A 202 -11.48 -22.60 -12.69
N ARG A 203 -10.44 -22.94 -13.46
CA ARG A 203 -9.31 -23.75 -12.97
C ARG A 203 -8.63 -23.10 -11.76
N LYS A 204 -8.42 -21.78 -11.79
CA LYS A 204 -7.84 -21.03 -10.66
C LYS A 204 -8.74 -21.10 -9.43
N SER A 205 -10.05 -20.99 -9.60
CA SER A 205 -11.04 -21.03 -8.52
C SER A 205 -11.07 -22.41 -7.85
N VAL A 206 -11.09 -23.49 -8.63
CA VAL A 206 -11.02 -24.87 -8.12
C VAL A 206 -9.71 -25.11 -7.34
N ARG A 207 -8.56 -24.66 -7.87
CA ARG A 207 -7.28 -24.74 -7.15
C ARG A 207 -7.30 -23.94 -5.84
N SER A 208 -7.98 -22.80 -5.84
CA SER A 208 -8.08 -21.92 -4.68
C SER A 208 -8.92 -22.54 -3.56
N ILE A 209 -9.99 -23.27 -3.90
CA ILE A 209 -10.76 -24.09 -2.94
C ILE A 209 -9.84 -25.09 -2.24
N GLY A 210 -8.99 -25.80 -3.00
CA GLY A 210 -8.01 -26.73 -2.43
C GLY A 210 -7.01 -26.03 -1.48
N ARG A 211 -6.53 -24.84 -1.85
CA ARG A 211 -5.64 -24.05 -0.98
C ARG A 211 -6.33 -23.59 0.31
N VAL A 212 -7.61 -23.25 0.24
CA VAL A 212 -8.40 -22.88 1.41
C VAL A 212 -8.53 -24.08 2.36
N ALA A 213 -8.83 -25.27 1.85
CA ALA A 213 -8.91 -26.49 2.65
C ALA A 213 -7.59 -26.76 3.41
N VAL A 214 -6.45 -26.76 2.71
CA VAL A 214 -5.12 -26.97 3.32
C VAL A 214 -4.78 -25.91 4.37
N LYS A 215 -5.28 -24.68 4.20
CA LYS A 215 -5.02 -23.58 5.13
C LYS A 215 -5.83 -23.70 6.44
N LEU A 216 -7.03 -24.28 6.39
CA LEU A 216 -7.92 -24.42 7.55
C LEU A 216 -7.72 -25.74 8.30
N GLU A 217 -7.05 -26.72 7.71
CA GLU A 217 -6.64 -27.96 8.41
C GLU A 217 -5.51 -27.74 9.45
N ARG A 218 -4.93 -26.53 9.51
CA ARG A 218 -3.90 -26.13 10.47
C ARG A 218 -4.46 -25.14 11.49
#